data_AF-A0A2H9NFD1-F1
#
_entry.id   AF-A0A2H9NFD1-F1
#
_cell.length_a   1.000
_cell.length_b   1.000
_cell.length_c   1.000
_cell.angle_alpha   90.00
_cell.angle_beta   90.00
_cell.angle_gamma   90.00
#
_symmetry.space_group_name_H-M   'P 1'
#
loop_
_entity.id
_entity.type
_entity.pdbx_description
1 polymer ?
#
loop_
_entity_poly.entity_id
_entity_poly.type
_entity_poly.pdbx_seq_one_letter_code
_entity_poly.pdbx_strand_id
1 'polypeptide(L)'
;GFIVVLIGFLFYIYFLTILANLGYGFNMGMILNPALSVLFFYIGFLLSHTKRNWFIGIRTPWTLENDKIWEKTHKLGAKLFKISSLLILVGIVFPDYTFWVVMGSALLAGLTPVIYSYFLYQKEKKK
;
A
#
# COMPACT_ATOMS: atom_id res chain seq x y z
N GLY A 1 -0.75 -15.42 -5.70
CA GLY A 1 0.01 -14.83 -4.59
C GLY A 1 -0.80 -13.79 -3.85
N PHE A 2 -0.94 -12.58 -4.41
CA PHE A 2 -1.61 -11.46 -3.76
C PHE A 2 -2.99 -11.77 -3.15
N ILE A 3 -3.86 -12.45 -3.92
CA ILE A 3 -5.21 -12.79 -3.47
C ILE A 3 -5.16 -13.65 -2.19
N VAL A 4 -4.20 -14.57 -2.08
CA VAL A 4 -4.04 -15.40 -0.87
C VAL A 4 -3.62 -14.55 0.33
N VAL A 5 -2.68 -13.62 0.13
CA VAL A 5 -2.26 -12.67 1.18
C VAL A 5 -3.43 -11.79 1.62
N LEU A 6 -4.22 -11.28 0.66
CA LEU A 6 -5.38 -10.46 0.94
C LEU A 6 -6.47 -11.24 1.69
N ILE A 7 -6.77 -12.47 1.25
CA ILE A 7 -7.74 -13.34 1.93
C ILE A 7 -7.26 -13.65 3.35
N GLY A 8 -5.98 -13.99 3.54
CA GLY A 8 -5.41 -14.23 4.86
C GLY A 8 -5.51 -13.00 5.77
N PHE A 9 -5.24 -11.81 5.23
CA PHE A 9 -5.41 -10.54 5.95
C PHE A 9 -6.87 -10.28 6.35
N LEU A 10 -7.82 -10.47 5.43
CA LEU A 10 -9.24 -10.30 5.72
C LEU A 10 -9.72 -11.30 6.78
N PHE A 11 -9.34 -12.57 6.63
CA PHE A 11 -9.64 -13.62 7.59
C PHE A 11 -9.10 -13.26 8.98
N TYR A 12 -7.87 -12.76 9.06
CA TYR A 12 -7.26 -12.30 10.30
C TYR A 12 -8.04 -11.16 10.95
N ILE A 13 -8.48 -10.14 10.18
CA ILE A 13 -9.32 -9.06 10.70
C ILE A 13 -10.63 -9.62 11.26
N TYR A 14 -11.33 -10.48 10.50
CA TYR A 14 -12.58 -11.07 10.95
C TYR A 14 -12.41 -11.85 12.26
N PHE A 15 -11.33 -12.64 12.35
CA PHE A 15 -11.02 -13.39 13.56
C PHE A 15 -10.80 -12.46 14.77
N LEU A 16 -10.03 -11.39 14.61
CA LEU A 16 -9.83 -10.39 15.66
C LEU A 16 -11.14 -9.69 16.05
N THR A 17 -12.00 -9.36 15.08
CA THR A 17 -13.31 -8.75 15.36
C THR A 17 -14.19 -9.67 16.20
N ILE A 18 -14.18 -10.98 15.94
CA ILE A 18 -14.92 -11.95 16.75
C ILE A 18 -14.37 -11.99 18.19
N LEU A 19 -13.05 -12.05 18.36
CA LEU A 19 -12.42 -12.03 19.67
C LEU A 19 -12.74 -10.74 20.46
N ALA A 20 -12.70 -9.58 19.80
CA ALA A 20 -13.07 -8.31 20.43
C ALA A 20 -14.54 -8.31 20.90
N ASN A 21 -15.46 -8.87 20.09
CA ASN A 21 -16.88 -8.99 20.47
C ASN A 21 -17.13 -9.97 21.61
N LEU A 22 -16.24 -10.96 21.82
CA LEU A 22 -16.30 -11.88 22.96
C LEU A 22 -15.82 -11.23 24.27
N GLY A 23 -15.44 -9.95 24.25
CA GLY A 23 -15.03 -9.18 25.44
C GLY A 23 -13.54 -9.23 25.74
N TYR A 24 -12.71 -9.78 24.83
CA TYR A 24 -11.27 -9.70 24.99
C TYR A 24 -10.79 -8.25 24.77
N GLY A 25 -10.33 -7.60 25.84
CA GLY A 25 -9.75 -6.26 25.79
C GLY A 25 -8.30 -6.30 25.31
N PHE A 26 -8.07 -6.15 24.01
CA PHE A 26 -6.73 -5.96 23.44
C PHE A 26 -6.67 -4.69 22.60
N ASN A 27 -5.47 -4.12 22.48
CA ASN A 27 -5.23 -2.98 21.60
C ASN A 27 -5.25 -3.46 20.14
N MET A 28 -6.38 -3.24 19.45
CA MET A 28 -6.58 -3.64 18.07
C MET A 28 -5.49 -3.09 17.14
N GLY A 29 -5.01 -1.86 17.37
CA GLY A 29 -3.96 -1.24 16.56
C GLY A 29 -2.63 -2.01 16.63
N MET A 30 -2.18 -2.36 17.84
CA MET A 30 -0.93 -3.12 18.03
C MET A 30 -0.96 -4.47 17.31
N ILE A 31 -2.10 -5.17 17.37
CA ILE A 31 -2.25 -6.51 16.80
C ILE A 31 -2.46 -6.44 15.27
N LEU A 32 -3.13 -5.41 14.77
CA LEU A 32 -3.39 -5.24 13.34
C LEU A 32 -2.17 -4.74 12.55
N ASN A 33 -1.32 -3.92 13.16
CA ASN A 33 -0.17 -3.29 12.49
C ASN A 33 0.80 -4.28 11.79
N PRO A 34 1.22 -5.40 12.42
CA PRO A 34 2.05 -6.40 11.75
C PRO A 34 1.41 -6.93 10.46
N ALA A 35 0.11 -7.27 10.51
CA ALA A 35 -0.61 -7.77 9.35
C ALA A 35 -0.73 -6.73 8.23
N LEU A 36 -1.00 -5.46 8.60
CA LEU A 36 -1.01 -4.34 7.66
C LEU A 36 0.35 -4.11 7.00
N SER A 37 1.44 -4.20 7.77
CA SER A 37 2.78 -4.04 7.22
C SER A 37 3.10 -5.10 6.16
N VAL A 38 2.79 -6.36 6.44
CA VAL A 38 2.98 -7.47 5.47
C VAL A 38 2.19 -7.21 4.19
N LEU A 39 0.93 -6.75 4.32
CA LEU A 39 0.10 -6.42 3.18
C LEU A 39 0.73 -5.29 2.33
N PHE A 40 1.16 -4.20 2.96
CA PHE A 40 1.79 -3.06 2.29
C PHE A 40 3.09 -3.43 1.60
N PHE A 41 3.93 -4.23 2.25
CA PHE A 41 5.17 -4.73 1.66
C PHE A 41 4.88 -5.56 0.41
N TYR A 42 3.86 -6.42 0.47
CA TYR A 42 3.46 -7.25 -0.66
C TYR A 42 2.85 -6.43 -1.80
N ILE A 43 2.07 -5.39 -1.52
CA ILE A 43 1.61 -4.42 -2.54
C ILE A 43 2.82 -3.77 -3.22
N GLY A 44 3.82 -3.34 -2.44
CA GLY A 44 5.06 -2.80 -3.00
C GLY A 44 5.82 -3.80 -3.87
N PHE A 45 5.89 -5.07 -3.47
CA PHE A 45 6.48 -6.14 -4.27
C PHE A 45 5.70 -6.39 -5.57
N LEU A 46 4.38 -6.38 -5.50
CA LEU A 46 3.51 -6.56 -6.66
C LEU A 46 3.69 -5.41 -7.65
N LEU A 47 3.68 -4.15 -7.19
CA LEU A 47 3.90 -2.98 -8.05
C LEU A 47 5.25 -3.06 -8.79
N SER A 48 6.32 -3.56 -8.17
CA SER A 48 7.63 -3.66 -8.85
C SER A 48 7.68 -4.70 -9.98
N HIS A 49 6.77 -5.68 -10.00
CA HIS A 49 6.75 -6.75 -11.00
C HIS A 49 5.56 -6.65 -11.97
N THR A 50 4.67 -5.68 -11.77
CA THR A 50 3.45 -5.54 -12.55
C THR A 50 3.78 -4.88 -13.89
N LYS A 51 3.60 -5.61 -14.99
CA LYS A 51 3.63 -5.06 -16.36
C LYS A 51 2.34 -4.27 -16.65
N ARG A 52 2.39 -3.36 -17.62
CA ARG A 52 1.23 -2.55 -18.04
C ARG A 52 0.03 -3.44 -18.34
N ASN A 53 -1.05 -3.20 -17.62
CA ASN A 53 -2.29 -3.95 -17.74
C ASN A 53 -3.47 -3.10 -17.24
N TRP A 54 -4.69 -3.52 -17.55
CA TRP A 54 -5.89 -2.78 -17.20
C TRP A 54 -6.46 -3.11 -15.82
N PHE A 55 -5.97 -4.15 -15.13
CA PHE A 55 -6.58 -4.67 -13.89
C PHE A 55 -5.83 -4.28 -12.60
N ILE A 56 -4.50 -4.29 -12.62
CA ILE A 56 -3.62 -4.19 -11.47
C ILE A 56 -2.63 -3.04 -11.67
N GLY A 57 -2.55 -2.16 -10.68
CA GLY A 57 -1.57 -1.07 -10.63
C GLY A 57 -2.19 0.32 -10.52
N ILE A 58 -1.35 1.34 -10.71
CA ILE A 58 -1.71 2.75 -10.74
C ILE A 58 -2.14 3.08 -12.18
N ARG A 59 -3.45 3.15 -12.41
CA ARG A 59 -4.08 3.18 -13.75
C ARG A 59 -4.63 4.56 -14.09
N THR A 60 -3.75 5.53 -14.29
CA THR A 60 -4.13 6.82 -14.89
C THR A 60 -4.12 6.70 -16.42
N PRO A 61 -4.89 7.53 -17.16
CA PRO A 61 -4.98 7.43 -18.63
C PRO A 61 -3.60 7.36 -19.31
N TRP A 62 -2.65 8.19 -18.87
CA TRP A 62 -1.29 8.23 -19.43
C TRP A 62 -0.40 7.05 -19.02
N THR A 63 -0.61 6.42 -17.85
CA THR A 63 0.14 5.19 -17.51
C THR A 63 -0.31 4.00 -18.35
N LEU A 64 -1.58 3.96 -18.75
CA LEU A 64 -2.12 2.90 -19.61
C LEU A 64 -1.69 3.04 -21.07
N GLU A 65 -1.28 4.23 -21.50
CA GLU A 65 -0.84 4.49 -22.87
C GLU A 65 0.68 4.33 -23.06
N ASN A 66 1.47 4.42 -21.98
CA ASN A 66 2.92 4.49 -22.09
C ASN A 66 3.64 3.60 -21.06
N ASP A 67 4.37 2.60 -21.56
CA ASP A 67 5.13 1.65 -20.74
C ASP A 67 6.22 2.33 -19.89
N LYS A 68 6.83 3.39 -20.39
CA LYS A 68 7.89 4.13 -19.68
C LYS A 68 7.33 4.91 -18.50
N ILE A 69 6.14 5.48 -18.65
CA ILE A 69 5.41 6.15 -17.57
C ILE A 69 4.92 5.12 -16.56
N TRP A 70 4.38 4.01 -17.04
CA TRP A 70 3.98 2.88 -16.20
C TRP A 70 5.12 2.41 -15.30
N GLU A 71 6.27 2.04 -15.87
CA GLU A 71 7.39 1.47 -15.13
C GLU A 71 7.94 2.44 -14.08
N LYS A 72 8.11 3.72 -14.43
CA LYS A 72 8.62 4.73 -13.49
C LYS A 72 7.65 4.99 -12.33
N THR A 73 6.35 5.10 -12.62
CA THR A 73 5.32 5.30 -11.59
C THR A 73 5.22 4.10 -10.66
N HIS A 74 5.23 2.89 -11.20
CA HIS A 74 5.14 1.66 -10.41
C HIS A 74 6.41 1.37 -9.60
N LYS A 75 7.60 1.72 -10.12
CA LYS A 75 8.86 1.63 -9.37
C LYS A 75 8.88 2.59 -8.18
N LEU A 76 8.38 3.81 -8.36
CA LEU A 76 8.23 4.78 -7.26
C LEU A 76 7.20 4.28 -6.24
N GLY A 77 6.01 3.87 -6.70
CA GLY A 77 4.97 3.30 -5.84
C GLY A 77 5.47 2.10 -5.04
N ALA A 78 6.16 1.16 -5.69
CA ALA A 78 6.77 0.01 -5.04
C ALA A 78 7.72 0.40 -3.90
N LYS A 79 8.57 1.40 -4.13
CA LYS A 79 9.49 1.92 -3.10
C LYS A 79 8.71 2.55 -1.93
N LEU A 80 7.71 3.38 -2.22
CA LEU A 80 6.92 4.05 -1.19
C LEU A 80 6.12 3.07 -0.34
N PHE A 81 5.45 2.09 -0.95
CA PHE A 81 4.72 1.06 -0.21
C PHE A 81 5.62 0.21 0.69
N LYS A 82 6.84 -0.13 0.24
CA LYS A 82 7.83 -0.84 1.08
C LYS A 82 8.38 0.02 2.22
N ILE A 83 8.51 1.33 2.02
CA ILE A 83 8.89 2.26 3.10
C ILE A 83 7.74 2.39 4.10
N SER A 84 6.50 2.56 3.62
CA SER A 84 5.30 2.61 4.46
C SER A 84 5.14 1.35 5.32
N SER A 85 5.40 0.15 4.78
CA SER A 85 5.37 -1.07 5.59
C SER A 85 6.37 -1.06 6.74
N LEU A 86 7.58 -0.52 6.52
CA LEU A 86 8.58 -0.40 7.57
C LEU A 86 8.17 0.63 8.63
N LEU A 87 7.62 1.77 8.20
CA LEU A 87 7.10 2.80 9.11
C LEU A 87 5.97 2.28 9.98
N ILE A 88 5.05 1.49 9.41
CA ILE A 88 3.94 0.87 10.14
C ILE A 88 4.47 -0.13 11.19
N LEU A 89 5.51 -0.91 10.89
CA LEU A 89 6.14 -1.81 11.86
C LEU A 89 6.77 -1.04 13.02
N VAL A 90 7.51 0.02 12.74
CA VAL A 90 8.13 0.85 13.78
C VAL A 90 7.06 1.56 14.62
N GLY A 91 5.91 1.89 14.01
CA GLY A 91 4.75 2.49 14.68
C GLY A 91 4.14 1.64 15.80
N ILE A 92 4.44 0.34 15.89
CA ILE A 92 4.00 -0.53 16.99
C ILE A 92 4.52 -0.04 18.35
N VAL A 93 5.70 0.60 18.37
CA VAL A 93 6.31 1.15 19.60
C VAL A 93 5.55 2.39 20.11
N PHE A 94 4.73 3.03 19.27
CA PHE A 94 4.02 4.27 19.57
C PHE A 94 2.51 4.09 19.31
N PRO A 95 1.76 3.48 20.25
CA PRO A 95 0.36 3.08 20.04
C PRO A 95 -0.56 4.27 19.75
N ASP A 96 -0.33 5.41 20.42
CA ASP A 96 -1.16 6.61 20.30
C ASP A 96 -1.10 7.25 18.90
N TYR A 97 0.02 7.05 18.19
CA TYR A 97 0.24 7.60 16.85
C TYR A 97 0.03 6.58 15.73
N THR A 98 -0.25 5.31 16.06
CA THR A 98 -0.39 4.22 15.08
C THR A 98 -1.36 4.57 13.96
N PHE A 99 -2.56 5.08 14.29
CA PHE A 99 -3.58 5.42 13.30
C PHE A 99 -3.06 6.46 12.30
N TRP A 100 -2.44 7.53 12.80
CA TRP A 100 -1.90 8.61 11.98
C TRP A 100 -0.73 8.15 11.11
N VAL A 101 0.14 7.29 11.63
CA VAL A 101 1.26 6.71 10.86
C VAL A 101 0.75 5.84 9.73
N VAL A 102 -0.21 4.94 10.00
CA VAL A 102 -0.81 4.07 8.98
C VAL A 102 -1.51 4.92 7.92
N MET A 103 -2.39 5.84 8.34
CA MET A 103 -3.15 6.67 7.42
C MET A 103 -2.25 7.57 6.57
N GLY A 104 -1.30 8.27 7.20
CA GLY A 104 -0.36 9.16 6.53
C GLY A 104 0.52 8.41 5.53
N SER A 105 1.07 7.25 5.94
CA SER A 105 1.92 6.44 5.06
C SER A 105 1.16 5.81 3.89
N ALA A 106 -0.11 5.45 4.08
CA ALA A 106 -0.99 4.95 3.02
C ALA A 106 -1.36 6.03 2.01
N LEU A 107 -1.76 7.22 2.49
CA LEU A 107 -2.08 8.35 1.63
C LEU A 107 -0.87 8.81 0.84
N LEU A 108 0.31 8.92 1.47
CA LEU A 108 1.54 9.29 0.77
C LEU A 108 1.91 8.22 -0.27
N ALA A 109 1.90 6.94 0.09
CA ALA A 109 2.25 5.87 -0.85
C ALA A 109 1.26 5.74 -2.02
N GLY A 110 -0.02 6.09 -1.82
CA GLY A 110 -1.06 6.05 -2.85
C GLY A 110 -1.09 7.31 -3.74
N LEU A 111 -1.07 8.50 -3.14
CA LEU A 111 -1.23 9.76 -3.86
C LEU A 111 0.06 10.21 -4.56
N THR A 112 1.23 10.01 -3.95
CA THR A 112 2.49 10.46 -4.54
C THR A 112 2.75 9.85 -5.92
N PRO A 113 2.58 8.53 -6.15
CA PRO A 113 2.74 7.97 -7.49
C PRO A 113 1.73 8.48 -8.52
N VAL A 114 0.49 8.75 -8.10
CA VAL A 114 -0.55 9.31 -8.97
C VAL A 114 -0.14 10.71 -9.43
N ILE A 115 0.26 11.57 -8.49
CA ILE A 115 0.74 12.93 -8.80
C ILE A 115 2.00 12.86 -9.67
N TYR A 116 2.96 12.00 -9.31
CA TYR A 116 4.20 11.82 -10.06
C TYR A 116 3.93 11.38 -11.51
N SER A 117 2.95 10.50 -11.71
CA SER A 117 2.58 10.04 -13.05
C SER A 117 2.11 11.20 -13.95
N TYR A 118 1.36 12.17 -13.40
CA TYR A 118 0.89 13.34 -14.13
C TYR A 118 2.04 14.26 -14.54
N PHE A 119 2.99 14.51 -13.64
CA PHE A 119 4.19 15.29 -13.97
C PHE A 119 5.02 14.61 -15.06
N LEU A 120 5.13 13.29 -15.02
CA LEU A 120 5.87 12.54 -16.02
C LEU A 120 5.18 12.61 -17.40
N TYR A 121 3.86 12.52 -17.44
CA TYR A 121 3.06 12.71 -18.66
C TYR A 121 3.26 14.10 -19.27
N GLN A 122 3.19 15.17 -18.46
CA GLN A 122 3.45 16.52 -18.94
C GLN A 122 4.86 16.68 -19.51
N LYS A 123 5.85 16.03 -18.90
CA LYS A 123 7.24 16.07 -19.38
C LYS A 123 7.42 15.35 -20.72
N GLU A 124 6.69 14.27 -20.96
CA GLU A 124 6.74 13.58 -22.25
C GLU A 124 6.01 14.34 -23.36
N LYS A 125 4.90 15.03 -23.06
CA LYS A 125 4.23 15.90 -24.05
C LYS A 125 5.03 17.13 -24.48
N LYS A 126 5.98 17.58 -23.65
CA LYS A 126 6.86 18.73 -23.93
C LYS A 126 8.13 18.35 -24.71
N LYS A 127 8.39 17.06 -24.90
CA LYS A 127 9.47 16.54 -25.73
C LYS A 127 8.94 16.23 -27.12
#